data_AF-A0A6N8HR34-F1
#
_entry.id   AF-A0A6N8HR34-F1
#
_cell.length_a   1.000
_cell.length_b   1.000
_cell.length_c   1.000
_cell.angle_alpha   90.00
_cell.angle_beta   90.00
_cell.angle_gamma   90.00
#
_symmetry.space_group_name_H-M   'P 1'
#
loop_
_entity.id
_entity.type
_entity.pdbx_description
1 polymer ?
#
loop_
_entity_poly.entity_id
_entity_poly.type
_entity_poly.pdbx_seq_one_letter_code
_entity_poly.pdbx_strand_id
1 'polypeptide(L)'
;MKTMNTILLILIVAAGIFYLYQHREVPFENVWNDALDKNEQIPGDEELRHISIYYIKKADNERGFTEKHLKIDDKQMVNEVMDQALGMTVKKARGISLDFDGLYIMDVKTNHAKYGIEFDEQGHMQVEGKYYEIEGENRLLKSLKPMDWEPR
;
A
#
# COMPACT_ATOMS: atom_id res chain seq x y z
N MET A 1 -26.92 5.27 41.72
CA MET A 1 -26.09 6.29 41.05
C MET A 1 -24.62 5.89 40.90
N LYS A 2 -23.91 5.43 41.95
CA LYS A 2 -22.48 5.07 41.85
C LYS A 2 -22.17 4.02 40.76
N THR A 3 -22.95 2.94 40.70
CA THR A 3 -22.75 1.84 39.73
C THR A 3 -22.95 2.27 38.27
N MET A 4 -23.91 3.15 38.02
CA MET A 4 -24.22 3.65 36.67
C MET A 4 -23.12 4.57 36.15
N ASN A 5 -22.56 5.42 37.02
CA ASN A 5 -21.42 6.26 36.69
C ASN A 5 -20.15 5.43 36.43
N THR A 6 -19.93 4.36 37.18
CA THR A 6 -18.80 3.44 36.96
C THR A 6 -18.92 2.70 35.62
N ILE A 7 -20.10 2.20 35.27
CA ILE A 7 -20.35 1.53 33.97
C ILE A 7 -20.13 2.51 32.81
N LEU A 8 -20.63 3.75 32.93
CA LEU A 8 -20.44 4.77 31.90
C LEU A 8 -18.95 5.10 31.67
N LEU A 9 -18.18 5.20 32.75
CA LEU A 9 -16.74 5.46 32.68
C LEU A 9 -15.99 4.32 31.97
N ILE A 10 -16.32 3.06 32.27
CA ILE A 10 -15.71 1.89 31.62
C ILE A 10 -16.00 1.90 30.11
N LEU A 11 -17.23 2.21 29.70
CA LEU A 11 -17.59 2.29 28.29
C LEU A 11 -16.83 3.39 27.56
N ILE A 12 -16.63 4.56 28.19
CA ILE A 12 -15.83 5.65 27.62
C ILE A 12 -14.37 5.23 27.45
N VAL A 13 -13.77 4.59 28.46
CA VAL A 13 -12.38 4.11 28.38
C VAL A 13 -12.25 3.03 27.30
N ALA A 14 -13.17 2.08 27.23
CA ALA A 14 -13.18 1.04 26.20
C ALA A 14 -13.33 1.63 24.79
N ALA A 15 -14.21 2.61 24.61
CA ALA A 15 -14.37 3.32 23.34
C ALA A 15 -13.11 4.10 22.96
N GLY A 16 -12.44 4.75 23.92
CA GLY A 16 -11.17 5.44 23.70
C GLY A 16 -10.04 4.49 23.29
N ILE A 17 -9.89 3.35 23.97
CA ILE A 17 -8.91 2.32 23.61
C ILE A 17 -9.21 1.75 22.22
N PHE A 18 -10.48 1.46 21.93
CA PHE A 18 -10.90 0.96 20.64
C PHE A 18 -10.64 1.97 19.51
N TYR A 19 -10.91 3.25 19.75
CA TYR A 19 -10.63 4.33 18.82
C TYR A 19 -9.13 4.42 18.51
N LEU A 20 -8.27 4.42 19.54
CA LEU A 20 -6.81 4.44 19.39
C LEU A 20 -6.30 3.20 18.65
N TYR A 21 -6.88 2.03 18.91
CA TYR A 21 -6.51 0.80 18.22
C TYR A 21 -6.88 0.83 16.72
N GLN A 22 -8.03 1.41 16.37
CA GLN A 22 -8.43 1.56 14.96
C GLN A 22 -7.60 2.62 14.22
N HIS A 23 -7.10 3.63 14.92
CA HIS A 23 -6.29 4.71 14.35
C HIS A 23 -4.79 4.48 14.48
N ARG A 24 -4.38 3.23 14.70
CA ARG A 24 -2.98 2.90 14.83
C ARG A 24 -2.30 2.95 13.47
N GLU A 25 -1.44 3.94 13.33
CA GLU A 25 -0.47 4.06 12.25
C GLU A 25 0.65 3.02 12.43
N VAL A 26 1.14 2.47 11.32
CA VAL A 26 2.27 1.55 11.27
C VAL A 26 3.21 1.94 10.13
N PRO A 27 4.53 1.77 10.30
CA PRO A 27 5.46 1.88 9.18
C PRO A 27 5.08 0.91 8.06
N PHE A 28 5.17 1.36 6.81
CA PHE A 28 4.93 0.51 5.64
C PHE A 28 5.92 -0.66 5.60
N GLU A 29 7.15 -0.45 6.06
CA GLU A 29 8.14 -1.52 6.25
C GLU A 29 7.59 -2.73 7.02
N ASN A 30 6.79 -2.53 8.07
CA ASN A 30 6.19 -3.65 8.80
C ASN A 30 5.15 -4.40 7.94
N VAL A 31 4.37 -3.66 7.15
CA VAL A 31 3.38 -4.27 6.23
C VAL A 31 4.08 -5.05 5.12
N TRP A 32 5.19 -4.52 4.62
CA TRP A 32 6.02 -5.15 3.60
C TRP A 32 6.70 -6.42 4.13
N ASN A 33 7.36 -6.35 5.28
CA ASN A 33 8.00 -7.50 5.90
C ASN A 33 6.98 -8.58 6.27
N ASP A 34 5.82 -8.21 6.81
CA ASP A 34 4.70 -9.15 7.03
C ASP A 34 4.25 -9.85 5.73
N ALA A 35 4.36 -9.18 4.58
CA ALA A 35 4.03 -9.76 3.28
C ALA A 35 5.14 -10.70 2.79
N LEU A 36 6.41 -10.36 3.00
CA LEU A 36 7.57 -11.21 2.71
C LEU A 36 7.54 -12.50 3.55
N ASP A 37 7.35 -12.37 4.87
CA ASP A 37 7.37 -13.49 5.83
C ASP A 37 6.23 -14.49 5.61
N LYS A 38 5.08 -14.04 5.09
CA LYS A 38 4.01 -14.98 4.69
C LYS A 38 4.43 -15.99 3.63
N ASN A 39 5.51 -15.71 2.90
CA ASN A 39 6.12 -16.61 1.93
C ASN A 39 7.35 -17.35 2.47
N GLU A 40 7.51 -17.49 3.80
CA GLU A 40 8.53 -18.26 4.55
C GLU A 40 8.84 -19.70 4.04
N GLN A 41 8.05 -20.25 3.12
CA GLN A 41 8.34 -21.52 2.44
C GLN A 41 9.42 -21.40 1.35
N ILE A 42 9.92 -20.20 1.11
CA ILE A 42 10.93 -19.92 0.10
C ILE A 42 12.33 -19.92 0.76
N PRO A 43 13.23 -20.86 0.40
CA PRO A 43 14.57 -20.89 0.98
C PRO A 43 15.49 -19.79 0.42
N GLY A 44 16.09 -19.00 1.32
CA GLY A 44 17.16 -18.03 1.02
C GLY A 44 16.73 -16.57 1.24
N ASP A 45 17.71 -15.66 1.18
CA ASP A 45 17.43 -14.21 1.26
C ASP A 45 16.67 -13.75 0.00
N GLU A 46 15.56 -13.03 0.18
CA GLU A 46 14.80 -12.42 -0.90
C GLU A 46 15.56 -11.19 -1.43
N GLU A 47 15.96 -11.22 -2.70
CA GLU A 47 16.59 -10.08 -3.38
C GLU A 47 15.61 -9.48 -4.39
N LEU A 48 15.36 -8.18 -4.26
CA LEU A 48 14.58 -7.41 -5.24
C LEU A 48 15.26 -7.46 -6.61
N ARG A 49 14.53 -7.86 -7.64
CA ARG A 49 15.05 -8.00 -9.02
C ARG A 49 14.47 -6.98 -9.97
N HIS A 50 13.18 -6.72 -9.85
CA HIS A 50 12.43 -6.03 -10.89
C HIS A 50 11.14 -5.45 -10.32
N ILE A 51 10.75 -4.27 -10.79
CA ILE A 51 9.45 -3.66 -10.49
C ILE A 51 8.72 -3.39 -11.81
N SER A 52 7.51 -3.93 -11.94
CA SER A 52 6.57 -3.60 -13.02
C SER A 52 5.41 -2.83 -12.44
N ILE A 53 5.03 -1.70 -13.06
CA ILE A 53 3.90 -0.90 -12.61
C ILE A 53 2.97 -0.66 -13.78
N TYR A 54 1.69 -0.97 -13.58
CA TYR A 54 0.63 -0.67 -14.51
C TYR A 54 -0.20 0.46 -13.93
N TYR A 55 -0.40 1.52 -14.72
CA TYR A 55 -1.37 2.56 -14.39
C TYR A 55 -2.60 2.36 -15.26
N ILE A 56 -3.75 2.15 -14.62
CA ILE A 56 -5.04 1.95 -15.25
C ILE A 56 -5.91 3.16 -14.91
N LYS A 57 -6.34 3.87 -15.94
CA LYS A 57 -7.26 5.00 -15.82
C LYS A 57 -8.49 4.76 -16.67
N LYS A 58 -9.67 4.92 -16.08
CA LYS A 58 -10.93 4.92 -16.82
C LYS A 58 -10.93 6.06 -17.85
N ALA A 59 -11.31 5.77 -19.09
CA ALA A 59 -11.38 6.81 -20.12
C ALA A 59 -12.56 7.76 -19.84
N ASP A 60 -12.34 9.07 -20.03
CA ASP A 60 -13.33 10.13 -19.81
C ASP A 60 -14.61 9.99 -20.67
N ASN A 61 -14.59 9.13 -21.69
CA ASN A 61 -15.67 8.94 -22.68
C ASN A 61 -16.44 7.61 -22.52
N GLU A 62 -16.34 6.96 -21.36
CA GLU A 62 -17.04 5.70 -21.01
C GLU A 62 -16.71 4.47 -21.89
N ARG A 63 -15.69 4.55 -22.75
CA ARG A 63 -15.23 3.40 -23.56
C ARG A 63 -13.77 3.07 -23.28
N GLY A 64 -13.59 2.08 -22.41
CA GLY A 64 -12.31 1.44 -22.17
C GLY A 64 -11.46 2.07 -21.07
N PHE A 65 -10.24 1.55 -20.94
CA PHE A 65 -9.23 2.01 -20.00
C PHE A 65 -8.02 2.48 -20.79
N THR A 66 -7.34 3.52 -20.28
CA THR A 66 -5.98 3.84 -20.70
C THR A 66 -5.04 3.07 -19.79
N GLU A 67 -4.17 2.26 -20.40
CA GLU A 67 -3.12 1.53 -19.68
C GLU A 67 -1.76 2.13 -20.02
N LYS A 68 -0.98 2.40 -18.98
CA LYS A 68 0.45 2.70 -19.11
C LYS A 68 1.25 1.68 -18.33
N HIS A 69 2.45 1.38 -18.80
CA HIS A 69 3.36 0.46 -18.16
C HIS A 69 4.70 1.14 -17.91
N LEU A 70 5.23 0.95 -16.70
CA LEU A 70 6.56 1.35 -16.29
C LEU A 70 7.30 0.10 -15.85
N LYS A 71 8.46 -0.14 -16.46
CA LYS A 71 9.33 -1.28 -16.18
C LYS A 71 10.64 -0.78 -15.59
N ILE A 72 10.99 -1.21 -14.38
CA ILE A 72 12.22 -0.82 -13.69
C ILE A 72 13.07 -2.07 -13.44
N ASP A 73 14.06 -2.29 -14.31
CA ASP A 73 15.05 -3.38 -14.17
C ASP A 73 16.38 -2.91 -13.55
N ASP A 74 16.63 -1.60 -13.49
CA ASP A 74 17.85 -1.06 -12.90
C ASP A 74 17.82 -1.24 -11.37
N LYS A 75 18.84 -1.92 -10.83
CA LYS A 75 18.88 -2.27 -9.41
C LYS A 75 18.93 -1.06 -8.49
N GLN A 76 19.61 0.02 -8.89
CA GLN A 76 19.66 1.24 -8.09
C GLN A 76 18.28 1.89 -8.05
N MET A 77 17.61 2.02 -9.20
CA MET A 77 16.26 2.58 -9.26
C MET A 77 15.23 1.72 -8.52
N VAL A 78 15.34 0.39 -8.60
CA VAL A 78 14.49 -0.54 -7.82
C VAL A 78 14.63 -0.25 -6.33
N ASN A 79 15.86 -0.15 -5.83
CA ASN A 79 16.12 0.14 -4.42
C ASN A 79 15.60 1.53 -4.04
N GLU A 80 15.83 2.56 -4.86
CA GLU A 80 15.35 3.92 -4.58
C GLU A 80 13.83 3.98 -4.46
N VAL A 81 13.08 3.32 -5.35
CA VAL A 81 11.61 3.27 -5.27
C VAL A 81 11.16 2.55 -4.00
N MET A 82 11.79 1.42 -3.67
CA MET A 82 11.42 0.66 -2.47
C MET A 82 11.79 1.40 -1.18
N ASP A 83 12.94 2.05 -1.10
CA ASP A 83 13.34 2.84 0.08
C ASP A 83 12.37 4.01 0.33
N GLN A 84 11.90 4.67 -0.74
CA GLN A 84 10.85 5.69 -0.64
C GLN A 84 9.55 5.11 -0.09
N ALA A 85 9.16 3.91 -0.54
CA ALA A 85 7.96 3.23 -0.10
C ALA A 85 8.05 2.78 1.36
N LEU A 86 9.16 2.14 1.76
CA LEU A 86 9.41 1.64 3.11
C LEU A 86 9.40 2.77 4.15
N GLY A 87 9.81 3.97 3.76
CA GLY A 87 9.76 5.17 4.60
C GLY A 87 8.36 5.81 4.75
N MET A 88 7.30 5.18 4.24
CA MET A 88 5.92 5.65 4.41
C MET A 88 5.29 5.14 5.72
N THR A 89 4.26 5.84 6.17
CA THR A 89 3.37 5.42 7.25
C THR A 89 2.00 5.09 6.67
N VAL A 90 1.40 4.00 7.14
CA VAL A 90 0.07 3.59 6.72
C VAL A 90 -0.81 3.28 7.91
N LYS A 91 -2.13 3.41 7.71
CA LYS A 91 -3.16 3.05 8.67
C LYS A 91 -4.04 1.97 8.07
N LYS A 92 -4.39 0.97 8.86
CA LYS A 92 -5.27 -0.11 8.39
C LYS A 92 -6.66 0.46 8.12
N ALA A 93 -7.15 0.28 6.90
CA ALA A 93 -8.46 0.76 6.48
C ALA A 93 -9.49 -0.36 6.47
N ARG A 94 -10.75 -0.03 6.78
CA ARG A 94 -11.91 -0.91 6.59
C ARG A 94 -12.95 -0.20 5.77
N GLY A 95 -13.44 -0.85 4.71
CA GLY A 95 -14.49 -0.28 3.86
C GLY A 95 -14.01 0.77 2.85
N ILE A 96 -12.70 0.87 2.62
CA ILE A 96 -12.13 1.63 1.52
C ILE A 96 -12.06 0.72 0.29
N SER A 97 -12.46 1.25 -0.87
CA SER A 97 -12.23 0.67 -2.18
C SER A 97 -11.23 1.52 -2.93
N LEU A 98 -10.30 0.89 -3.64
CA LEU A 98 -9.39 1.59 -4.53
C LEU A 98 -10.19 2.26 -5.65
N ASP A 99 -9.80 3.50 -5.99
CA ASP A 99 -10.41 4.23 -7.09
C ASP A 99 -9.90 3.73 -8.45
N PHE A 100 -10.81 3.19 -9.27
CA PHE A 100 -10.50 2.73 -10.63
C PHE A 100 -10.39 3.87 -11.65
N ASP A 101 -10.67 5.12 -11.26
CA ASP A 101 -10.42 6.28 -12.11
C ASP A 101 -8.92 6.64 -12.18
N GLY A 102 -8.07 6.03 -11.35
CA GLY A 102 -6.61 6.13 -11.42
C GLY A 102 -5.90 5.15 -10.48
N LEU A 103 -5.72 3.92 -10.94
CA LEU A 103 -5.16 2.81 -10.14
C LEU A 103 -3.74 2.45 -10.60
N TYR A 104 -2.82 2.35 -9.66
CA TYR A 104 -1.49 1.80 -9.87
C TYR A 104 -1.45 0.36 -9.34
N ILE A 105 -1.01 -0.57 -10.19
CA ILE A 105 -0.78 -1.98 -9.85
C ILE A 105 0.72 -2.23 -9.98
N MET A 106 1.39 -2.34 -8.84
CA MET A 106 2.82 -2.54 -8.73
C MET A 106 3.14 -3.99 -8.37
N ASP A 107 3.88 -4.63 -9.26
CA ASP A 107 4.41 -5.97 -9.12
C ASP A 107 5.89 -5.89 -8.75
N VAL A 108 6.22 -6.23 -7.50
CA VAL A 108 7.60 -6.33 -7.02
C VAL A 108 8.05 -7.77 -7.16
N LYS A 109 8.99 -8.04 -8.06
CA LYS A 109 9.53 -9.38 -8.31
C LYS A 109 10.86 -9.54 -7.60
N THR A 110 10.99 -10.65 -6.87
CA THR A 110 12.23 -11.06 -6.23
C THR A 110 12.87 -12.24 -6.98
N ASN A 111 13.95 -12.80 -6.45
CA ASN A 111 14.55 -14.04 -6.93
C ASN A 111 13.60 -15.25 -6.85
N HIS A 112 12.57 -15.23 -6.00
CA HIS A 112 11.72 -16.39 -5.78
C HIS A 112 10.20 -16.12 -5.86
N ALA A 113 9.77 -14.90 -5.58
CA ALA A 113 8.37 -14.53 -5.46
C ALA A 113 8.02 -13.26 -6.24
N LYS A 114 6.72 -12.98 -6.23
CA LYS A 114 6.12 -11.77 -6.80
C LYS A 114 5.11 -11.25 -5.77
N TYR A 115 5.20 -9.98 -5.43
CA TYR A 115 4.36 -9.31 -4.44
C TYR A 115 3.57 -8.20 -5.12
N GLY A 116 2.28 -8.12 -4.80
CA GLY A 116 1.37 -7.13 -5.37
C GLY A 116 1.09 -5.99 -4.40
N ILE A 117 1.33 -4.76 -4.86
CA ILE A 117 0.93 -3.53 -4.20
C ILE A 117 0.02 -2.77 -5.16
N GLU A 118 -1.21 -2.49 -4.74
CA GLU A 118 -2.13 -1.65 -5.49
C GLU A 118 -2.33 -0.34 -4.73
N PHE A 119 -2.36 0.81 -5.40
CA PHE A 119 -2.63 2.09 -4.75
C PHE A 119 -3.24 3.10 -5.71
N ASP A 120 -4.00 4.05 -5.18
CA ASP A 120 -4.61 5.12 -5.96
C ASP A 120 -4.03 6.50 -5.62
N GLU A 121 -4.45 7.50 -6.38
CA GLU A 121 -4.04 8.89 -6.17
C GLU A 121 -4.62 9.52 -4.89
N GLN A 122 -5.66 8.89 -4.30
CA GLN A 122 -6.31 9.33 -3.06
C GLN A 122 -5.54 8.88 -1.82
N GLY A 123 -4.51 8.04 -1.99
CA GLY A 123 -3.72 7.51 -0.90
C GLY A 123 -4.28 6.22 -0.31
N HIS A 124 -5.20 5.56 -0.99
CA HIS A 124 -5.59 4.21 -0.62
C HIS A 124 -4.59 3.20 -1.18
N MET A 125 -4.34 2.15 -0.42
CA MET A 125 -3.40 1.11 -0.77
C MET A 125 -3.94 -0.27 -0.39
N GLN A 126 -3.63 -1.27 -1.21
CA GLN A 126 -3.86 -2.68 -0.93
C GLN A 126 -2.53 -3.44 -1.08
N VAL A 127 -2.18 -4.23 -0.06
CA VAL A 127 -1.03 -5.15 -0.10
C VAL A 127 -1.54 -6.54 0.23
N GLU A 128 -1.36 -7.49 -0.69
CA GLU A 128 -1.75 -8.90 -0.50
C GLU A 128 -3.21 -9.05 0.04
N GLY A 129 -4.14 -8.27 -0.54
CA GLY A 129 -5.56 -8.28 -0.18
C GLY A 129 -5.95 -7.56 1.12
N LYS A 130 -5.00 -6.90 1.81
CA LYS A 130 -5.29 -6.06 2.98
C LYS A 130 -5.29 -4.58 2.59
N TYR A 131 -6.26 -3.82 3.10
CA TYR A 131 -6.45 -2.40 2.78
C TYR A 131 -5.82 -1.47 3.82
N TYR A 132 -5.25 -0.39 3.31
CA TYR A 132 -4.53 0.65 4.05
C TYR A 132 -4.82 2.03 3.47
N GLU A 133 -4.65 3.05 4.30
CA GLU A 133 -4.62 4.46 3.94
C GLU A 133 -3.20 4.98 4.20
N ILE A 134 -2.63 5.71 3.24
CA ILE A 134 -1.29 6.29 3.33
C ILE A 134 -1.40 7.60 4.12
N GLU A 135 -0.67 7.70 5.22
CA GLU A 135 -0.65 8.89 6.05
C GLU A 135 0.46 9.85 5.57
N GLY A 136 0.08 11.07 5.22
CA GLY A 136 0.99 12.10 4.74
C GLY A 136 1.29 12.01 3.23
N GLU A 137 2.54 12.22 2.84
CA GLU A 137 2.94 12.21 1.43
C GLU A 137 3.02 10.77 0.88
N ASN A 138 2.30 10.49 -0.22
CA ASN A 138 2.48 9.27 -0.99
C ASN A 138 3.82 9.29 -1.73
N ARG A 139 4.88 8.88 -1.03
CA ARG A 139 6.26 8.85 -1.52
C ARG A 139 6.44 7.87 -2.68
N LEU A 140 5.67 6.78 -2.69
CA LEU A 140 5.66 5.84 -3.80
C LEU A 140 5.20 6.56 -5.07
N LEU A 141 4.02 7.19 -5.06
CA LEU A 141 3.53 7.96 -6.21
C LEU A 141 4.50 9.08 -6.63
N LYS A 142 5.11 9.78 -5.67
CA LYS A 142 6.11 10.82 -5.95
C LYS A 142 7.33 10.26 -6.68
N SER A 143 7.81 9.08 -6.30
CA SER A 143 8.97 8.43 -6.92
C SER A 143 8.71 8.04 -8.39
N LEU A 144 7.46 7.73 -8.73
CA LEU A 144 7.07 7.27 -10.08
C LEU A 144 6.73 8.40 -11.07
N LYS A 145 6.30 9.57 -10.58
CA LYS A 145 5.96 10.73 -11.41
C LYS A 145 7.03 11.17 -12.42
N PRO A 146 8.34 11.21 -12.07
CA PRO A 146 9.37 11.63 -13.01
C PRO A 146 9.79 10.54 -14.00
N MET A 147 9.25 9.32 -13.91
CA MET A 147 9.69 8.19 -14.72
C MET A 147 8.98 8.14 -16.09
N ASP A 148 9.63 7.49 -17.05
CA ASP A 148 9.10 7.35 -18.41
C ASP A 148 8.07 6.20 -18.48
N TRP A 149 6.83 6.56 -18.80
CA TRP A 149 5.72 5.61 -18.91
C TRP A 149 5.42 5.28 -20.38
N GLU A 150 5.36 4.00 -20.70
CA GLU A 150 5.03 3.53 -22.04
C GLU A 150 3.52 3.26 -22.16
N PRO A 151 2.87 3.66 -23.27
CA PRO A 151 1.52 3.20 -23.57
C PRO A 151 1.54 1.68 -23.83
N ARG A 152 0.51 0.97 -23.36
CA ARG A 152 0.36 -0.47 -23.58
C ARG A 152 -0.53 -0.80 -24.78
#